data_AF-A0A3M1J8K1-F1
#
_entry.id   AF-A0A3M1J8K1-F1
#
_cell.length_a   1.000
_cell.length_b   1.000
_cell.length_c   1.000
_cell.angle_alpha   90.00
_cell.angle_beta   90.00
_cell.angle_gamma   90.00
#
_symmetry.space_group_name_H-M   'P 1'
#
loop_
_entity.id
_entity.type
_entity.pdbx_description
1 polymer ?
#
loop_
_entity_poly.entity_id
_entity_poly.type
_entity_poly.pdbx_seq_one_letter_code
_entity_poly.pdbx_strand_id
1 'polypeptide(L)'
;MPPVKKHKPHRSRTYLRAWRQYRHLTQEQAAGRIGCDRTTLSRIESGKVPYNQDFLEAAALAYNCEVWELLMSDPHKEGAIVDVAHMLRRADPEDRAKIIGFAQGILEAKKAG
;
A
#
# COMPACT_ATOMS: atom_id res chain seq x y z
N MET A 1 -43.38 -5.97 -9.78
CA MET A 1 -42.60 -4.71 -9.90
C MET A 1 -41.62 -4.85 -11.06
N PRO A 2 -41.48 -3.85 -11.95
CA PRO A 2 -40.44 -3.88 -12.98
C PRO A 2 -39.04 -3.80 -12.33
N PRO A 3 -38.00 -4.44 -12.91
CA PRO A 3 -36.65 -4.42 -12.35
C PRO A 3 -36.06 -3.01 -12.43
N VAL A 4 -35.63 -2.47 -11.29
CA VAL A 4 -34.93 -1.17 -11.22
C VAL A 4 -33.57 -1.29 -11.91
N LYS A 5 -33.31 -0.44 -12.91
CA LYS A 5 -32.03 -0.37 -13.61
C LYS A 5 -30.93 0.04 -12.62
N LYS A 6 -30.03 -0.89 -12.29
CA LYS A 6 -28.93 -0.65 -11.35
C LYS A 6 -27.97 0.40 -11.91
N HIS A 7 -27.69 1.45 -11.13
CA HIS A 7 -26.64 2.42 -11.42
C HIS A 7 -25.28 1.72 -11.43
N LYS A 8 -24.44 1.98 -12.45
CA LYS A 8 -23.06 1.48 -12.47
C LYS A 8 -22.20 2.47 -11.68
N PRO A 9 -21.75 2.16 -10.45
CA PRO A 9 -20.95 3.09 -9.69
C PRO A 9 -19.61 3.33 -10.40
N HIS A 10 -19.24 4.60 -10.54
CA HIS A 10 -17.89 4.99 -10.93
C HIS A 10 -17.00 4.87 -9.69
N ARG A 11 -15.99 3.99 -9.74
CA ARG A 11 -15.05 3.82 -8.62
C ARG A 11 -13.81 4.65 -8.86
N SER A 12 -13.39 5.41 -7.84
CA SER A 12 -12.14 6.15 -7.87
C SER A 12 -10.95 5.21 -8.07
N ARG A 13 -9.91 5.71 -8.72
CA ARG A 13 -8.65 4.97 -8.89
C ARG A 13 -8.02 4.71 -7.52
N THR A 14 -7.51 3.50 -7.31
CA THR A 14 -6.72 3.11 -6.14
C THR A 14 -5.28 2.80 -6.53
N TYR A 15 -4.43 2.54 -5.54
CA TYR A 15 -3.03 2.17 -5.70
C TYR A 15 -2.77 0.68 -5.40
N LEU A 16 -3.81 -0.14 -5.21
CA LEU A 16 -3.70 -1.58 -4.94
C LEU A 16 -2.74 -2.31 -5.89
N ARG A 17 -2.93 -2.12 -7.20
CA ARG A 17 -2.06 -2.72 -8.22
C ARG A 17 -0.62 -2.20 -8.14
N ALA A 18 -0.46 -0.90 -7.89
CA ALA A 18 0.85 -0.28 -7.79
C ALA A 18 1.62 -0.84 -6.58
N TRP A 19 0.97 -0.98 -5.43
CA TRP A 19 1.55 -1.59 -4.23
C TRP A 19 1.94 -3.04 -4.45
N ARG A 20 1.10 -3.83 -5.11
CA ARG A 20 1.46 -5.21 -5.49
C ARG A 20 2.73 -5.25 -6.36
N GLN A 21 2.81 -4.38 -7.37
CA GLN A 21 3.93 -4.33 -8.29
C GLN A 21 5.20 -3.82 -7.61
N TYR A 22 5.08 -2.82 -6.74
CA TYR A 22 6.17 -2.30 -5.91
C TYR A 22 6.75 -3.38 -4.98
N ARG A 23 5.89 -4.28 -4.46
CA ARG A 23 6.32 -5.47 -3.69
C ARG A 23 6.75 -6.65 -4.56
N HIS A 24 6.84 -6.48 -5.87
CA HIS A 24 7.25 -7.50 -6.84
C HIS A 24 6.43 -8.79 -6.78
N LEU A 25 5.13 -8.68 -6.47
CA LEU A 25 4.23 -9.84 -6.37
C LEU A 25 3.44 -10.06 -7.66
N THR A 26 3.34 -11.33 -8.08
CA THR A 26 2.35 -11.73 -9.08
C THR A 26 0.94 -11.63 -8.50
N GLN A 27 -0.10 -11.60 -9.36
CA GLN A 27 -1.47 -11.61 -8.87
C GLN A 27 -1.79 -12.90 -8.11
N GLU A 28 -1.32 -14.07 -8.57
CA GLU A 28 -1.46 -15.34 -7.84
C GLU A 28 -0.85 -15.27 -6.43
N GLN A 29 0.39 -14.78 -6.31
CA GLN A 29 1.07 -14.69 -5.00
C GLN A 29 0.33 -13.74 -4.05
N ALA A 30 -0.08 -12.57 -4.54
CA ALA A 30 -0.81 -11.59 -3.75
C ALA A 30 -2.19 -12.12 -3.34
N ALA A 31 -2.92 -12.76 -4.25
CA ALA A 31 -4.23 -13.34 -3.97
C ALA A 31 -4.13 -14.41 -2.87
N GLY A 32 -3.11 -15.28 -2.94
CA GLY A 32 -2.82 -16.26 -1.89
C GLY A 32 -2.52 -15.64 -0.53
N ARG A 33 -1.79 -14.51 -0.48
CA ARG A 33 -1.51 -13.78 0.77
C ARG A 33 -2.75 -13.08 1.34
N ILE A 34 -3.61 -12.56 0.47
CA ILE A 34 -4.83 -11.83 0.85
C ILE A 34 -5.97 -12.79 1.25
N GLY A 35 -5.91 -14.05 0.80
CA GLY A 35 -6.97 -15.03 1.02
C GLY A 35 -8.13 -14.89 0.03
N CYS A 36 -7.86 -14.49 -1.21
CA CYS A 36 -8.85 -14.43 -2.28
C CYS A 36 -8.36 -15.16 -3.55
N ASP A 37 -9.24 -15.34 -4.53
CA ASP A 37 -8.84 -15.88 -5.82
C ASP A 37 -8.24 -14.78 -6.73
N ARG A 38 -7.39 -15.22 -7.66
CA ARG A 38 -6.67 -14.32 -8.58
C ARG A 38 -7.58 -13.48 -9.47
N THR A 39 -8.74 -14.02 -9.86
CA THR A 39 -9.71 -13.32 -10.72
C THR A 39 -10.39 -12.20 -9.94
N THR A 40 -10.74 -12.45 -8.68
CA THR A 40 -11.27 -11.45 -7.75
C THR A 40 -10.28 -10.32 -7.54
N LEU A 41 -9.02 -10.62 -7.21
CA LEU A 41 -7.97 -9.60 -7.08
C LEU A 41 -7.84 -8.75 -8.36
N SER A 42 -7.78 -9.38 -9.53
CA SER A 42 -7.69 -8.67 -10.81
C SER A 42 -8.88 -7.73 -11.08
N ARG A 43 -10.09 -8.15 -10.71
CA ARG A 43 -11.30 -7.32 -10.84
C ARG A 43 -11.32 -6.15 -9.85
N ILE A 44 -10.80 -6.36 -8.63
CA ILE A 44 -10.67 -5.28 -7.63
C ILE A 44 -9.62 -4.27 -8.08
N GLU A 45 -8.44 -4.72 -8.50
CA GLU A 45 -7.34 -3.87 -8.99
C GLU A 45 -7.73 -3.02 -10.21
N SER A 46 -8.66 -3.52 -11.03
CA SER A 46 -9.20 -2.80 -12.19
C SER A 46 -10.47 -1.99 -11.89
N GLY A 47 -10.91 -1.93 -10.63
CA GLY A 47 -12.10 -1.18 -10.21
C GLY A 47 -13.43 -1.78 -10.71
N LYS A 48 -13.42 -3.00 -11.26
CA LYS A 48 -14.62 -3.67 -11.80
C LYS A 48 -15.57 -4.11 -10.70
N VAL A 49 -15.03 -4.56 -9.57
CA VAL A 49 -15.78 -4.93 -8.36
C VAL A 49 -15.27 -4.13 -7.15
N PRO A 50 -16.09 -3.89 -6.12
CA PRO A 50 -15.66 -3.15 -4.95
C PRO A 50 -14.76 -4.02 -4.06
N TYR A 51 -13.90 -3.38 -3.28
CA TYR A 51 -13.30 -3.99 -2.10
C TYR A 51 -14.22 -3.83 -0.88
N ASN A 52 -13.98 -4.63 0.15
CA ASN A 52 -14.52 -4.41 1.49
C ASN A 52 -13.36 -4.12 2.47
N GLN A 53 -13.69 -3.92 3.74
CA GLN A 53 -12.69 -3.63 4.77
C GLN A 53 -11.71 -4.80 4.98
N ASP A 54 -12.21 -6.03 5.13
CA ASP A 54 -11.39 -7.22 5.33
C ASP A 54 -10.35 -7.40 4.21
N PHE A 55 -10.75 -7.17 2.96
CA PHE A 55 -9.83 -7.19 1.82
C PHE A 55 -8.74 -6.13 1.93
N LEU A 56 -9.10 -4.89 2.32
CA LEU A 56 -8.14 -3.80 2.44
C LEU A 56 -7.13 -4.07 3.55
N GLU A 57 -7.57 -4.58 4.69
CA GLU A 57 -6.68 -4.92 5.81
C GLU A 57 -5.75 -6.08 5.44
N ALA A 58 -6.27 -7.13 4.80
CA ALA A 58 -5.46 -8.24 4.31
C ALA A 58 -4.46 -7.80 3.22
N ALA A 59 -4.87 -6.91 2.31
CA ALA A 59 -3.99 -6.34 1.29
C ALA A 59 -2.90 -5.45 1.90
N ALA A 60 -3.24 -4.64 2.91
CA ALA A 60 -2.30 -3.78 3.61
C ALA A 60 -1.19 -4.62 4.27
N LEU A 61 -1.58 -5.72 4.93
CA LEU A 61 -0.64 -6.69 5.49
C LEU A 61 0.19 -7.37 4.40
N ALA A 62 -0.44 -7.88 3.34
CA ALA A 62 0.24 -8.58 2.24
C ALA A 62 1.26 -7.70 1.51
N TYR A 63 0.99 -6.39 1.46
CA TYR A 63 1.83 -5.39 0.80
C TYR A 63 2.70 -4.59 1.77
N ASN A 64 2.69 -4.90 3.07
CA ASN A 64 3.47 -4.20 4.10
C ASN A 64 3.34 -2.66 3.99
N CYS A 65 2.10 -2.17 4.08
CA CYS A 65 1.72 -0.77 4.04
C CYS A 65 0.45 -0.57 4.88
N GLU A 66 -0.01 0.66 5.02
CA GLU A 66 -1.25 1.00 5.71
C GLU A 66 -2.44 1.04 4.73
N VAL A 67 -3.67 0.85 5.24
CA VAL A 67 -4.89 0.82 4.42
C VAL A 67 -5.10 2.11 3.62
N TRP A 68 -4.83 3.27 4.21
CA TRP A 68 -5.01 4.55 3.52
C TRP A 68 -4.02 4.74 2.37
N GLU A 69 -2.83 4.12 2.45
CA GLU A 69 -1.80 4.17 1.39
C GLU A 69 -2.26 3.41 0.15
N LEU A 70 -3.02 2.33 0.31
CA LEU A 70 -3.62 1.58 -0.80
C LEU A 70 -4.62 2.42 -1.61
N LEU A 71 -5.23 3.42 -0.97
CA LEU A 71 -6.27 4.25 -1.58
C LEU A 71 -5.72 5.58 -2.11
N MET A 72 -4.68 6.12 -1.50
CA MET A 72 -4.26 7.51 -1.73
C MET A 72 -2.78 7.71 -2.07
N SER A 73 -1.91 6.70 -1.89
CA SER A 73 -0.46 6.87 -2.02
C SER A 73 0.14 6.03 -3.16
N ASP A 74 0.90 6.68 -4.04
CA ASP A 74 1.68 6.00 -5.09
C ASP A 74 2.99 5.46 -4.50
N PRO A 75 3.18 4.14 -4.39
CA PRO A 75 4.40 3.57 -3.83
C PRO A 75 5.63 3.85 -4.69
N HIS A 76 5.48 4.18 -5.98
CA HIS A 76 6.62 4.56 -6.81
C HIS A 76 7.14 5.98 -6.52
N LYS A 77 6.41 6.76 -5.73
CA LYS A 77 6.83 8.09 -5.25
C LYS A 77 7.17 8.07 -3.76
N GLU A 78 6.29 7.48 -2.96
CA GLU A 78 6.36 7.55 -1.50
C GLU A 78 6.82 6.24 -0.85
N GLY A 79 6.92 5.14 -1.60
CA GLY A 79 7.14 3.79 -1.06
C GLY A 79 8.42 3.66 -0.24
N ALA A 80 9.50 4.33 -0.64
CA ALA A 80 10.75 4.34 0.13
C ALA A 80 10.59 5.02 1.50
N ILE A 81 9.77 6.09 1.57
CA ILE A 81 9.50 6.79 2.83
C ILE A 81 8.68 5.88 3.75
N VAL A 82 7.67 5.21 3.20
CA VAL A 82 6.86 4.21 3.92
C VAL A 82 7.74 3.09 4.47
N ASP A 83 8.64 2.57 3.64
CA ASP A 83 9.56 1.50 4.03
C ASP A 83 10.48 1.93 5.18
N VAL A 84 11.10 3.12 5.08
CA VAL A 84 11.93 3.67 6.15
C VAL A 84 11.12 3.88 7.43
N ALA A 85 9.90 4.41 7.34
CA ALA A 85 9.03 4.58 8.50
C ALA A 85 8.70 3.23 9.17
N HIS A 86 8.40 2.19 8.40
CA HIS A 86 8.18 0.86 8.95
C HIS A 86 9.44 0.25 9.57
N MET A 87 10.61 0.43 8.95
CA MET A 87 11.89 0.00 9.51
C MET A 87 12.15 0.68 10.87
N LEU A 88 11.95 2.00 10.95
CA LEU A 88 12.12 2.76 12.19
C LEU A 88 11.14 2.33 13.30
N ARG A 89 9.90 1.98 12.95
CA ARG A 89 8.92 1.47 13.93
C ARG A 89 9.32 0.11 14.52
N ARG A 90 9.96 -0.74 13.71
CA ARG A 90 10.40 -2.10 14.09
C ARG A 90 11.79 -2.13 14.75
N ALA A 91 12.63 -1.14 14.50
CA ALA A 91 13.96 -1.04 15.10
C ALA A 91 13.89 -0.89 16.62
N ASP A 92 14.86 -1.42 17.35
CA ASP A 92 14.98 -1.14 18.78
C ASP A 92 15.31 0.35 19.03
N PRO A 93 15.17 0.83 20.28
CA PRO A 93 15.37 2.25 20.58
C PRO A 93 16.78 2.78 20.25
N GLU A 94 17.82 1.95 20.40
CA GLU A 94 19.20 2.38 20.17
C GLU A 94 19.47 2.56 18.68
N ASP A 95 19.13 1.55 17.87
CA ASP A 95 19.29 1.62 16.41
C ASP A 95 18.44 2.73 15.80
N ARG A 96 17.21 2.92 16.30
CA ARG A 96 16.34 4.02 15.88
C ARG A 96 16.96 5.38 16.15
N ALA A 97 17.55 5.58 17.33
CA ALA A 97 18.22 6.84 17.68
C ALA A 97 19.42 7.11 16.76
N LYS A 98 20.23 6.09 16.47
CA LYS A 98 21.37 6.19 15.54
C LYS A 98 20.92 6.59 14.13
N ILE A 99 19.88 5.95 13.60
CA ILE A 99 19.34 6.24 12.26
C ILE A 99 18.81 7.68 12.19
N ILE A 100 18.06 8.12 13.20
CA ILE A 100 17.53 9.49 13.26
C ILE A 100 18.66 10.51 13.31
N GLY A 101 19.67 10.30 14.17
CA GLY A 101 20.83 11.20 14.28
C GLY A 101 21.61 11.30 12.97
N PHE A 102 21.81 10.18 12.28
CA PHE A 102 22.45 10.17 10.96
C PHE A 102 21.66 10.99 9.93
N ALA A 103 20.33 10.79 9.86
CA ALA A 103 19.47 11.56 8.96
C ALA A 103 19.50 13.07 9.27
N GLN A 104 19.51 13.45 10.55
CA GLN A 104 19.64 14.84 10.98
C GLN A 104 20.96 15.45 10.52
N GLY A 105 22.08 14.74 10.70
CA GLY A 105 23.40 15.22 10.27
C GLY A 105 23.49 15.49 8.77
N ILE A 106 22.88 14.63 7.93
CA ILE A 106 22.80 14.86 6.48
C ILE A 106 22.04 16.16 6.16
N LEU A 107 20.91 16.39 6.82
CA LEU A 107 20.07 17.55 6.56
C LEU A 107 20.71 18.86 7.03
N GLU A 108 21.47 18.82 8.13
CA GLU A 108 22.21 19.98 8.64
C GLU A 108 23.40 20.34 7.75
N ALA A 109 24.18 19.34 7.31
CA ALA A 109 25.29 19.57 6.39
C ALA A 109 24.84 20.25 5.08
N LYS A 110 23.66 19.90 4.57
CA LYS A 110 23.07 20.51 3.37
C LYS A 110 22.59 21.95 3.58
N LYS A 111 22.33 22.38 4.81
CA LYS A 111 21.94 23.78 5.12
C LYS A 111 23.16 24.69 5.28
N ALA A 112 24.33 24.12 5.54
CA ALA A 112 25.56 24.85 5.82
C ALA A 112 26.43 25.11 4.56
N GLY A 113 26.13 24.47 3.44
CA GLY A 113 26.77 24.68 2.14
C GLY A 113 25.80 25.24 1.11
#